data_AF-A0A4Z0AA79-F1
#
_entry.id   AF-A0A4Z0AA79-F1
#
_cell.length_a   1.000
_cell.length_b   1.000
_cell.length_c   1.000
_cell.angle_alpha   90.00
_cell.angle_beta   90.00
_cell.angle_gamma   90.00
#
_symmetry.space_group_name_H-M   'P 1'
#
loop_
_entity.id
_entity.type
_entity.pdbx_description
1 polymer ?
#
loop_
_entity_poly.entity_id
_entity_poly.type
_entity_poly.pdbx_seq_one_letter_code
_entity_poly.pdbx_strand_id
1 'polypeptide(L)'
;MSDEPDTPPSPAAEPNAAYMSHYLDHISATRSHLIDDALKFQDSFYPPTGYWTASEKSAFFYALSAYSRLRPDLIAAHIRSKTVVDVVVYLEYLRQASKDTPVTHTPRSKLPIAVEVSDALVAFEEEQAVLLAAAEPELEAQALEGARGTGAAHTAQ
;
A
#
# COMPACT_ATOMS: atom_id res chain seq x y z
N MET A 1 22.22 29.64 30.78
CA MET A 1 22.10 28.56 29.79
C MET A 1 22.39 27.30 30.55
N SER A 2 21.34 26.70 31.11
CA SER A 2 21.45 25.44 31.82
C SER A 2 21.10 24.37 30.79
N ASP A 3 22.10 23.62 30.36
CA ASP A 3 21.89 22.36 29.65
C ASP A 3 21.15 21.42 30.61
N GLU A 4 19.90 21.12 30.26
CA GLU A 4 19.11 20.09 30.92
C GLU A 4 19.60 18.74 30.39
N PRO A 5 20.04 17.81 31.26
CA PRO A 5 20.58 16.54 30.81
C PRO A 5 19.45 15.68 30.25
N ASP A 6 19.58 15.37 28.97
CA ASP A 6 18.86 14.35 28.21
C ASP A 6 18.88 13.04 29.01
N THR A 7 17.79 12.80 29.75
CA THR A 7 17.66 11.63 30.61
C THR A 7 17.30 10.46 29.69
N PRO A 8 18.19 9.47 29.50
CA PRO A 8 17.86 8.34 28.65
C PRO A 8 16.63 7.63 29.21
N PRO A 9 15.69 7.20 28.35
CA PRO A 9 14.51 6.47 28.80
C PRO A 9 14.96 5.22 29.56
N SER A 10 14.27 4.96 30.68
CA SER A 10 14.53 3.81 31.55
C SER A 10 14.55 2.52 30.72
N PRO A 11 15.61 1.68 30.80
CA PRO A 11 15.80 0.50 29.95
C PRO A 11 14.80 -0.65 30.22
N ALA A 12 13.77 -0.42 31.02
CA ALA A 12 12.72 -1.38 31.36
C ALA A 12 11.32 -0.92 30.91
N ALA A 13 11.21 0.19 30.17
CA ALA A 13 9.93 0.64 29.64
C ALA A 13 9.56 -0.24 28.43
N GLU A 14 8.51 -1.04 28.57
CA GLU A 14 7.92 -1.75 27.44
C GLU A 14 7.08 -0.76 26.61
N PRO A 15 6.97 -0.96 25.27
CA PRO A 15 6.08 -0.15 24.46
C PRO A 15 4.64 -0.23 24.96
N ASN A 16 3.90 0.87 24.82
CA ASN A 16 2.49 0.93 25.12
C ASN A 16 1.73 -0.14 24.33
N ALA A 17 0.98 -0.99 25.03
CA ALA A 17 0.30 -2.15 24.44
C ALA A 17 -0.70 -1.78 23.32
N ALA A 18 -1.44 -0.67 23.46
CA ALA A 18 -2.38 -0.23 22.44
C ALA A 18 -1.64 0.28 21.19
N TYR A 19 -0.59 1.08 21.39
CA TYR A 19 0.26 1.55 20.28
C TYR A 19 0.92 0.36 19.55
N MET A 20 1.45 -0.60 20.30
CA MET A 20 2.01 -1.85 19.76
C MET A 20 1.00 -2.64 18.94
N SER A 21 -0.26 -2.77 19.41
CA SER A 21 -1.28 -3.47 18.62
C SER A 21 -1.54 -2.79 17.27
N HIS A 22 -1.64 -1.45 17.24
CA HIS A 22 -1.81 -0.70 16.01
C HIS A 22 -0.60 -0.81 15.08
N TYR A 23 0.62 -0.80 15.63
CA TYR A 23 1.86 -1.01 14.89
C TYR A 23 1.89 -2.38 14.20
N LEU A 24 1.58 -3.45 14.94
CA LEU A 24 1.57 -4.82 14.41
C LEU A 24 0.47 -5.03 13.37
N ASP A 25 -0.73 -4.48 13.60
CA ASP A 25 -1.82 -4.49 12.63
C ASP A 25 -1.39 -3.80 11.33
N HIS A 26 -0.73 -2.65 11.44
CA HIS A 26 -0.23 -1.90 10.30
C HIS A 26 0.85 -2.67 9.51
N ILE A 27 1.80 -3.31 10.21
CA ILE A 27 2.80 -4.17 9.57
C ILE A 27 2.14 -5.32 8.83
N SER A 28 1.19 -6.00 9.48
CA SER A 28 0.47 -7.14 8.89
C SER A 28 -0.28 -6.72 7.62
N ALA A 29 -1.00 -5.60 7.68
CA ALA A 29 -1.70 -5.03 6.53
C ALA A 29 -0.74 -4.64 5.40
N THR A 30 0.38 -3.99 5.73
CA THR A 30 1.40 -3.57 4.75
C THR A 30 2.06 -4.78 4.09
N ARG A 31 2.45 -5.79 4.85
CA ARG A 31 3.03 -7.03 4.33
C ARG A 31 2.03 -7.76 3.44
N SER A 32 0.77 -7.86 3.87
CA SER A 32 -0.29 -8.46 3.06
C SER A 32 -0.47 -7.71 1.74
N HIS A 33 -0.45 -6.37 1.77
CA HIS A 33 -0.54 -5.55 0.57
C HIS A 33 0.67 -5.70 -0.38
N LEU A 34 1.88 -5.84 0.16
CA LEU A 34 3.10 -6.02 -0.65
C LEU A 34 3.22 -7.43 -1.25
N ILE A 35 2.69 -8.44 -0.57
CA ILE A 35 2.67 -9.83 -1.05
C ILE A 35 1.51 -10.06 -2.01
N ASP A 36 0.37 -9.40 -1.79
CA ASP A 36 -0.75 -9.46 -2.71
C ASP A 36 -0.38 -8.70 -3.99
N ASP A 37 -0.15 -9.44 -5.06
CA ASP A 37 -0.10 -8.93 -6.44
C ASP A 37 -1.53 -8.52 -6.83
N ALA A 38 -2.04 -7.50 -6.12
CA ALA A 38 -3.46 -7.23 -5.90
C ALA A 38 -4.23 -6.86 -7.18
N LEU A 39 -3.53 -6.76 -8.30
CA LEU A 39 -4.13 -6.53 -9.60
C LEU A 39 -4.11 -7.80 -10.44
N LYS A 40 -4.85 -8.80 -9.98
CA LYS A 40 -5.22 -9.97 -10.80
C LYS A 40 -6.26 -9.55 -11.83
N PHE A 41 -5.78 -8.98 -12.93
CA PHE A 41 -6.65 -8.66 -14.04
C PHE A 41 -7.12 -9.95 -14.72
N GLN A 42 -8.40 -10.00 -15.07
CA GLN A 42 -8.94 -11.02 -15.96
C GLN A 42 -8.93 -10.51 -17.38
N ASP A 43 -8.76 -11.41 -18.35
CA ASP A 43 -8.90 -11.08 -19.76
C ASP A 43 -10.36 -10.68 -20.06
N SER A 44 -10.55 -9.74 -20.98
CA SER A 44 -11.90 -9.26 -21.33
C SER A 44 -11.95 -8.63 -22.71
N PHE A 45 -13.12 -8.64 -23.32
CA PHE A 45 -13.35 -8.04 -24.62
C PHE A 45 -14.10 -6.71 -24.51
N TYR A 46 -13.59 -5.65 -25.12
CA TYR A 46 -14.23 -4.33 -25.15
C TYR A 46 -14.38 -3.83 -26.59
N PRO A 47 -15.61 -3.87 -27.16
CA PRO A 47 -15.88 -3.32 -28.49
C PRO A 47 -15.62 -1.79 -28.55
N PRO A 48 -15.19 -1.22 -29.68
CA PRO A 48 -14.73 -1.88 -30.91
C PRO A 48 -13.28 -2.39 -30.83
N THR A 49 -12.59 -2.15 -29.72
CA THR A 49 -11.12 -2.16 -29.57
C THR A 49 -10.51 -3.50 -29.18
N GLY A 50 -11.24 -4.58 -29.43
CA GLY A 50 -10.74 -5.94 -29.32
C GLY A 50 -10.53 -6.47 -27.89
N TYR A 51 -9.79 -7.57 -27.81
CA TYR A 51 -9.52 -8.33 -26.59
C TYR A 51 -8.37 -7.71 -25.79
N TRP A 52 -8.54 -7.60 -24.47
CA TRP A 52 -7.56 -7.11 -23.52
C TRP A 52 -7.15 -8.23 -22.57
N THR A 53 -5.87 -8.59 -22.58
CA THR A 53 -5.33 -9.59 -21.65
C THR A 53 -5.01 -8.98 -20.28
N ALA A 54 -4.82 -9.83 -19.29
CA ALA A 54 -4.39 -9.46 -17.95
C ALA A 54 -3.07 -8.69 -17.96
N SER A 55 -2.11 -9.12 -18.78
CA SER A 55 -0.80 -8.47 -18.93
C SER A 55 -0.91 -7.09 -19.58
N GLU A 56 -1.78 -6.94 -20.59
CA GLU A 56 -2.03 -5.66 -21.24
C GLU A 56 -2.71 -4.66 -20.29
N LYS A 57 -3.66 -5.13 -19.49
CA LYS A 57 -4.29 -4.31 -18.44
C LYS A 57 -3.28 -3.88 -17.38
N SER A 58 -2.41 -4.79 -16.95
CA SER A 58 -1.32 -4.47 -16.01
C SER A 58 -0.43 -3.36 -16.56
N ALA A 59 0.04 -3.52 -17.80
CA ALA A 59 0.84 -2.51 -18.49
C ALA A 59 0.09 -1.18 -18.66
N PHE A 60 -1.21 -1.22 -18.95
CA PHE A 60 -2.06 -0.03 -19.07
C PHE A 60 -2.16 0.72 -17.74
N PHE A 61 -2.50 0.05 -16.63
CA PHE A 61 -2.68 0.72 -15.35
C PHE A 61 -1.35 1.24 -14.78
N TYR A 62 -0.25 0.52 -15.04
CA TYR A 62 1.09 1.03 -14.77
C TYR A 62 1.41 2.28 -15.61
N ALA A 63 1.19 2.24 -16.92
CA ALA A 63 1.44 3.41 -17.78
C ALA A 63 0.53 4.60 -17.44
N LEU A 64 -0.70 4.34 -17.00
CA LEU A 64 -1.66 5.37 -16.59
C LEU A 64 -1.19 6.12 -15.35
N SER A 65 -0.56 5.43 -14.39
CA SER A 65 -0.01 6.07 -13.19
C SER A 65 1.21 6.93 -13.52
N ALA A 66 2.02 6.53 -14.51
CA ALA A 66 3.21 7.26 -14.93
C ALA A 66 2.94 8.45 -15.86
N TYR A 67 2.07 8.29 -16.86
CA TYR A 67 1.90 9.27 -17.96
C TYR A 67 0.62 10.11 -17.88
N SER A 68 -0.28 9.81 -16.93
CA SER A 68 -1.62 10.40 -16.82
C SER A 68 -2.54 10.06 -18.01
N ARG A 69 -3.85 10.14 -17.77
CA ARG A 69 -4.90 9.93 -18.79
C ARG A 69 -4.85 10.92 -19.97
N LEU A 70 -4.06 12.00 -19.85
CA LEU A 70 -3.95 13.04 -20.88
C LEU A 70 -2.94 12.71 -21.98
N ARG A 71 -2.14 11.64 -21.81
CA ARG A 71 -1.13 11.18 -22.80
C ARG A 71 -1.40 9.75 -23.26
N PRO A 72 -2.54 9.50 -23.94
CA PRO A 72 -2.88 8.15 -24.43
C PRO A 72 -1.87 7.64 -25.47
N ASP A 73 -1.13 8.54 -26.14
CA ASP A 73 -0.02 8.23 -27.03
C ASP A 73 1.11 7.48 -26.31
N LEU A 74 1.53 7.96 -25.13
CA LEU A 74 2.59 7.34 -24.34
C LEU A 74 2.13 6.03 -23.70
N ILE A 75 0.86 5.97 -23.29
CA ILE A 75 0.26 4.74 -22.74
C ILE A 75 0.22 3.65 -23.82
N ALA A 76 -0.23 3.95 -25.04
CA ALA A 76 -0.23 3.01 -26.15
C ALA A 76 1.18 2.53 -26.50
N ALA A 77 2.15 3.46 -26.55
CA ALA A 77 3.56 3.12 -26.77
C ALA A 77 4.14 2.22 -25.68
N HIS A 78 3.70 2.38 -24.42
CA HIS A 78 4.11 1.53 -23.31
C HIS A 78 3.54 0.10 -23.42
N ILE A 79 2.26 -0.04 -23.78
CA ILE A 79 1.59 -1.34 -23.93
C ILE A 79 2.10 -2.08 -25.18
N ARG A 80 2.47 -1.35 -26.24
CA ARG A 80 2.99 -1.82 -27.54
C ARG A 80 2.01 -2.59 -28.41
N SER A 81 1.07 -3.34 -27.83
CA SER A 81 0.07 -4.14 -28.57
C SER A 81 -1.25 -3.42 -28.84
N LYS A 82 -1.48 -2.26 -28.23
CA LYS A 82 -2.71 -1.48 -28.33
C LYS A 82 -2.44 -0.13 -29.00
N THR A 83 -3.35 0.30 -29.84
CA THR A 83 -3.28 1.60 -30.51
C THR A 83 -3.74 2.73 -29.58
N VAL A 84 -3.44 3.98 -29.97
CA VAL A 84 -3.94 5.16 -29.25
C VAL A 84 -5.47 5.17 -29.19
N VAL A 85 -6.15 4.71 -30.24
CA VAL A 85 -7.61 4.61 -30.29
C VAL A 85 -8.11 3.60 -29.25
N ASP A 86 -7.45 2.44 -29.15
CA ASP A 86 -7.82 1.41 -28.16
C ASP A 86 -7.71 1.93 -26.73
N VAL A 87 -6.63 2.65 -26.43
CA VAL A 87 -6.40 3.28 -25.13
C VAL A 87 -7.46 4.34 -24.81
N VAL A 88 -7.81 5.20 -25.76
CA VAL A 88 -8.83 6.24 -25.56
C VAL A 88 -10.20 5.63 -25.29
N VAL A 89 -10.59 4.60 -26.04
CA VAL A 89 -11.85 3.88 -25.82
C VAL A 89 -11.84 3.21 -24.45
N TYR A 90 -10.75 2.56 -24.06
CA TYR A 90 -10.66 1.91 -22.75
C TYR A 90 -10.75 2.91 -21.60
N LEU A 91 -10.12 4.09 -21.72
CA LEU A 91 -10.26 5.18 -20.77
C LEU A 91 -11.71 5.69 -20.66
N GLU A 92 -12.44 5.76 -21.77
CA GLU A 92 -13.86 6.13 -21.77
C GLU A 92 -14.73 5.08 -21.07
N TYR A 93 -14.46 3.79 -21.27
CA TYR A 93 -15.13 2.71 -20.53
C TYR A 93 -14.90 2.82 -19.02
N LEU A 94 -13.65 3.07 -18.58
CA LEU A 94 -13.35 3.27 -17.16
C LEU A 94 -14.08 4.48 -16.59
N ARG A 95 -14.18 5.57 -17.35
CA ARG A 95 -14.92 6.77 -16.95
C ARG A 95 -16.41 6.49 -16.81
N GLN A 96 -17.02 5.69 -17.68
CA GLN A 96 -18.42 5.29 -17.57
C GLN A 96 -18.63 4.38 -16.36
N ALA A 97 -17.83 3.33 -16.23
CA ALA A 97 -17.88 2.41 -15.08
C ALA A 97 -17.73 3.13 -13.73
N SER A 98 -16.88 4.17 -13.65
CA SER A 98 -16.72 4.97 -12.43
C SER A 98 -17.97 5.78 -12.02
N LYS A 99 -18.88 6.06 -12.96
CA LYS A 99 -20.16 6.73 -12.68
C LYS A 99 -21.23 5.75 -12.23
N ASP A 100 -21.21 4.55 -12.80
CA ASP A 100 -22.21 3.51 -12.55
C ASP A 100 -21.91 2.70 -11.28
N THR A 101 -20.65 2.68 -10.85
CA THR A 101 -20.25 2.07 -9.59
C THR A 101 -20.57 3.05 -8.45
N PRO A 102 -21.46 2.69 -7.49
CA PRO A 102 -21.70 3.53 -6.33
C PRO A 102 -20.45 3.50 -5.45
N VAL A 103 -19.57 4.48 -5.62
CA VAL A 103 -18.37 4.55 -4.80
C VAL A 103 -18.63 5.40 -3.58
N THR A 104 -18.38 4.84 -2.40
CA THR A 104 -18.22 5.57 -1.15
C THR A 104 -16.93 6.40 -1.18
N HIS A 105 -16.74 7.21 -2.22
CA HIS A 105 -15.58 8.09 -2.31
C HIS A 105 -15.87 9.36 -1.52
N THR A 106 -15.20 9.49 -0.37
CA THR A 106 -15.04 10.80 0.26
C THR A 106 -14.29 11.68 -0.74
N PRO A 107 -14.91 12.78 -1.24
CA PRO A 107 -14.24 13.64 -2.21
C PRO A 107 -12.94 14.18 -1.61
N ARG A 108 -11.88 14.29 -2.43
CA ARG A 108 -10.56 14.77 -1.97
C ARG A 108 -10.63 16.11 -1.24
N SER A 109 -11.58 16.98 -1.61
CA SER A 109 -11.83 18.25 -0.92
C SER A 109 -12.32 18.12 0.53
N LYS A 110 -12.87 16.95 0.90
CA LYS A 110 -13.31 16.63 2.27
C LYS A 110 -12.29 15.81 3.05
N LEU A 111 -11.19 15.39 2.41
CA LEU A 111 -10.11 14.70 3.10
C LEU A 111 -9.12 15.75 3.60
N PRO A 112 -8.93 15.93 4.92
CA PRO A 112 -7.87 16.78 5.42
C PRO A 112 -6.53 16.19 4.93
N ILE A 113 -5.79 16.97 4.14
CA ILE A 113 -4.53 16.51 3.52
C ILE A 113 -3.44 16.36 4.58
N ALA A 114 -3.47 17.21 5.61
CA ALA A 114 -2.61 17.17 6.78
C ALA A 114 -3.36 17.76 7.99
N VAL A 115 -3.05 17.26 9.18
CA VAL A 115 -3.56 17.76 10.45
C VAL A 115 -2.34 18.02 11.34
N GLU A 116 -2.28 19.20 11.94
CA GLU A 116 -1.26 19.51 12.94
C GLU A 116 -1.58 18.73 14.22
N VAL A 117 -0.57 18.04 14.75
CA VAL A 117 -0.65 17.27 15.99
C VAL A 117 0.01 18.05 17.13
N SER A 118 -0.33 17.70 18.37
CA SER A 118 0.29 18.34 19.53
C SER A 118 1.73 17.87 19.75
N ASP A 119 2.59 18.75 20.27
CA ASP A 119 3.97 18.41 20.64
C ASP A 119 4.03 17.23 21.63
N ALA A 120 3.02 17.11 22.50
CA ALA A 120 2.89 15.98 23.42
C ALA A 120 2.68 14.65 22.70
N LEU A 121 1.94 14.62 21.59
CA LEU A 121 1.78 13.41 20.79
C LEU A 121 3.08 13.07 20.08
N VAL A 122 3.77 14.06 19.52
CA VAL A 122 5.08 13.87 18.87
C VAL A 122 6.08 13.25 19.86
N ALA A 123 6.23 13.84 21.04
CA ALA A 123 7.15 13.32 22.06
C ALA A 123 6.79 11.88 22.49
N PHE A 124 5.50 11.58 22.60
CA PHE A 124 5.03 10.22 22.88
C PHE A 124 5.39 9.24 21.76
N GLU A 125 5.15 9.60 20.49
CA GLU A 125 5.47 8.73 19.35
C GLU A 125 6.98 8.48 19.22
N GLU A 126 7.82 9.50 19.44
CA GLU A 126 9.28 9.35 19.47
C GLU A 126 9.73 8.37 20.57
N GLU A 127 9.17 8.47 21.78
CA GLU A 127 9.45 7.51 22.86
C GLU A 127 9.05 6.09 22.45
N GLN A 128 7.83 5.90 21.92
CA GLN A 128 7.38 4.58 21.48
C GLN A 128 8.24 4.02 20.35
N ALA A 129 8.68 4.85 19.41
CA ALA A 129 9.55 4.45 18.31
C ALA A 129 10.90 3.93 18.80
N VAL A 130 11.51 4.59 19.80
CA VAL A 130 12.77 4.12 20.41
C VAL A 130 12.58 2.75 21.07
N LEU A 131 11.50 2.57 21.84
CA LEU A 131 11.23 1.30 22.51
C LEU A 131 10.94 0.17 21.51
N LEU A 132 10.19 0.46 20.44
CA LEU A 132 9.91 -0.50 19.37
C LEU A 132 11.17 -0.88 18.60
N ALA A 133 12.02 0.08 18.24
CA ALA A 133 13.27 -0.18 17.54
C ALA A 133 14.22 -1.09 18.35
N ALA A 134 14.21 -0.95 19.68
CA ALA A 134 14.97 -1.83 20.56
C ALA A 134 14.40 -3.26 20.62
N ALA A 135 13.07 -3.42 20.55
CA ALA A 135 12.38 -4.71 20.61
C ALA A 135 12.27 -5.43 19.25
N GLU A 136 12.35 -4.69 18.13
CA GLU A 136 12.10 -5.19 16.78
C GLU A 136 12.96 -6.41 16.38
N PRO A 137 14.28 -6.46 16.66
CA PRO A 137 15.09 -7.63 16.28
C PRO A 137 14.60 -8.94 16.90
N GLU A 138 14.13 -8.89 18.15
CA GLU A 138 13.61 -10.07 18.84
C GLU A 138 12.24 -10.47 18.26
N LEU A 139 11.37 -9.50 18.00
CA LEU A 139 10.06 -9.73 17.38
C LEU A 139 10.19 -10.34 15.98
N GLU A 140 11.17 -9.88 15.19
CA GLU A 140 11.45 -10.44 13.87
C GLU A 140 11.99 -11.87 13.95
N ALA A 141 12.89 -12.15 14.89
CA ALA A 141 13.42 -13.50 15.11
C ALA A 141 12.29 -14.47 15.48
N GLN A 142 11.41 -14.09 16.41
CA GLN A 142 10.25 -14.89 16.81
C GLN A 142 9.27 -15.10 15.64
N ALA A 143 9.01 -14.07 14.82
CA ALA A 143 8.16 -14.19 13.64
C ALA A 143 8.74 -15.16 12.59
N LEU A 144 10.06 -15.14 12.39
CA LEU A 144 10.75 -16.04 11.47
C LEU A 144 10.73 -17.49 11.96
N GLU A 145 10.89 -17.72 13.27
CA GLU A 145 10.76 -19.04 13.88
C GLU A 145 9.33 -19.59 13.75
N GLY A 146 8.31 -18.77 14.00
CA GLY A 146 6.91 -19.15 13.80
C GLY A 146 6.58 -19.52 12.34
N ALA A 147 7.14 -18.79 11.38
CA ALA A 147 7.00 -19.10 9.95
C ALA A 147 7.68 -20.42 9.56
N ARG A 148 8.83 -20.74 10.16
CA ARG A 148 9.53 -22.02 9.92
C ARG A 148 8.80 -23.21 10.55
N GLY A 149 8.22 -23.03 11.74
CA GLY A 149 7.46 -24.09 12.43
C GLY A 149 6.17 -24.47 11.70
N THR A 150 5.51 -23.53 11.03
CA THR A 150 4.29 -23.78 10.25
C THR A 150 4.56 -24.42 8.88
N GLY A 151 5.73 -24.20 8.27
CA GLY A 151 6.12 -24.85 7.01
C GLY A 151 6.49 -26.33 7.14
N ALA A 152 6.97 -26.79 8.30
CA ALA A 152 7.39 -28.17 8.52
C ALA A 152 6.22 -29.18 8.65
N ALA A 153 5.00 -28.71 8.90
CA ALA A 153 3.82 -29.58 9.04
C ALA A 153 3.21 -30.05 7.71
N HIS A 154 3.66 -29.53 6.55
CA HIS A 154 3.08 -29.86 5.24
C HIS A 154 3.88 -30.88 4.42
N THR A 155 4.99 -31.43 4.94
CA THR A 155 5.86 -32.37 4.20
C THR A 155 5.89 -33.78 4.81
N ALA A 156 4.74 -34.26 5.29
CA ALA A 156 4.58 -35.63 5.75
C ALA A 156 3.21 -36.19 5.34
N GLN A 157 3.06 -36.54 4.06
CA GLN A 157 2.10 -37.55 3.61
C GLN A 157 2.54 -38.22 2.32
#